data_AF-A0A1F8S9X6-F1
#
_entry.id   AF-A0A1F8S9X6-F1
#
_cell.length_a   1.000
_cell.length_b   1.000
_cell.length_c   1.000
_cell.angle_alpha   90.00
_cell.angle_beta   90.00
_cell.angle_gamma   90.00
#
_symmetry.space_group_name_H-M   'P 1'
#
loop_
_entity.id
_entity.type
_entity.pdbx_description
1 polymer ?
#
loop_
_entity_poly.entity_id
_entity_poly.type
_entity_poly.pdbx_seq_one_letter_code
_entity_poly.pdbx_strand_id
1 'polypeptide(L)'
;MSETALAAARTAFDRIMVEPAPADLWQLQKALLVIGGEPAARARVVARAFHACLRGLESKSGSRSASRWGAVLGTAAVAGVSVGEMADTRESALQRLLQSGVPAMLEIGSAVKSAQAWEVEAGLIYDELAWFLYDELWDVSATARPELSPLERRDQIDVLLDPLLDSAVSDGDRAGLVVNVFRAVLAARAVPLFDGLPRDPRPAAAD
;
A
#
# COMPACT_ATOMS: atom_id res chain seq x y z
N MET A 1 -2.59 26.09 -12.18
CA MET A 1 -1.40 25.24 -12.02
C MET A 1 -1.61 24.16 -10.96
N SER A 2 -1.86 24.51 -9.69
CA SER A 2 -2.13 23.51 -8.63
C SER A 2 -3.28 22.56 -9.00
N GLU A 3 -4.40 23.07 -9.49
CA GLU A 3 -5.57 22.27 -9.91
C GLU A 3 -5.26 21.17 -10.95
N THR A 4 -4.51 21.50 -12.00
CA THR A 4 -4.05 20.52 -13.00
C THR A 4 -3.14 19.46 -12.39
N ALA A 5 -2.29 19.84 -11.43
CA ALA A 5 -1.43 18.91 -10.70
C ALA A 5 -2.22 18.04 -9.73
N LEU A 6 -3.26 18.57 -9.07
CA LEU A 6 -4.18 17.80 -8.23
C LEU A 6 -4.97 16.78 -9.03
N ALA A 7 -5.49 17.15 -10.20
CA ALA A 7 -6.15 16.22 -11.11
C ALA A 7 -5.20 15.09 -11.58
N ALA A 8 -3.96 15.44 -11.98
CA ALA A 8 -2.96 14.44 -12.36
C ALA A 8 -2.55 13.53 -11.19
N ALA A 9 -2.39 14.09 -9.98
CA ALA A 9 -2.14 13.31 -8.76
C ALA A 9 -3.31 12.37 -8.44
N ARG A 10 -4.56 12.84 -8.60
CA ARG A 10 -5.76 12.04 -8.38
C ARG A 10 -5.86 10.88 -9.35
N THR A 11 -5.68 11.10 -10.64
CA THR A 11 -5.67 10.03 -11.66
C THR A 11 -4.57 9.00 -11.42
N ALA A 12 -3.36 9.44 -11.03
CA ALA A 12 -2.29 8.51 -10.67
C ALA A 12 -2.62 7.72 -9.40
N PHE A 13 -3.16 8.38 -8.37
CA PHE A 13 -3.59 7.76 -7.12
C PHE A 13 -4.68 6.70 -7.33
N ASP A 14 -5.73 7.02 -8.08
CA ASP A 14 -6.85 6.11 -8.36
C ASP A 14 -6.42 4.85 -9.15
N ARG A 15 -5.27 4.89 -9.85
CA ARG A 15 -4.62 3.74 -10.52
C ARG A 15 -3.65 2.95 -9.65
N ILE A 16 -3.09 3.56 -8.60
CA ILE A 16 -2.26 2.87 -7.60
C ILE A 16 -3.16 2.14 -6.59
N MET A 17 -4.34 2.69 -6.34
CA MET A 17 -5.53 1.93 -5.99
C MET A 17 -5.98 1.11 -7.22
N VAL A 18 -6.72 0.02 -7.05
CA VAL A 18 -6.81 -1.04 -8.09
C VAL A 18 -5.46 -1.77 -8.29
N GLU A 19 -4.54 -1.26 -9.12
CA GLU A 19 -3.36 -2.02 -9.59
C GLU A 19 -2.04 -1.21 -9.48
N PRO A 20 -1.29 -1.36 -8.37
CA PRO A 20 -0.10 -0.53 -8.10
C PRO A 20 1.07 -0.84 -9.03
N ALA A 21 1.41 0.13 -9.89
CA ALA A 21 2.57 0.07 -10.79
C ALA A 21 3.62 1.16 -10.46
N PRO A 22 4.94 0.90 -10.67
CA PRO A 22 5.97 1.92 -10.48
C PRO A 22 5.77 3.17 -11.36
N ALA A 23 5.20 3.00 -12.56
CA ALA A 23 4.96 4.09 -13.50
C ALA A 23 3.97 5.13 -12.96
N ASP A 24 2.86 4.70 -12.33
CA ASP A 24 1.87 5.61 -11.76
C ASP A 24 2.37 6.25 -10.46
N LEU A 25 3.14 5.53 -9.62
CA LEU A 25 3.85 6.12 -8.48
C LEU A 25 4.84 7.22 -8.91
N TRP A 26 5.49 7.06 -10.07
CA TRP A 26 6.33 8.10 -10.66
C TRP A 26 5.52 9.30 -11.18
N GLN A 27 4.31 9.10 -11.74
CA GLN A 27 3.43 10.21 -12.10
C GLN A 27 2.96 10.96 -10.84
N LEU A 28 2.54 10.23 -9.80
CA LEU A 28 2.11 10.79 -8.52
C LEU A 28 3.22 11.62 -7.87
N GLN A 29 4.46 11.12 -7.83
CA GLN A 29 5.63 11.86 -7.33
C GLN A 29 5.83 13.20 -8.04
N LYS A 30 5.69 13.26 -9.37
CA LYS A 30 5.80 14.51 -10.15
C LYS A 30 4.66 15.48 -9.85
N ALA A 31 3.44 14.97 -9.72
CA ALA A 31 2.27 15.79 -9.44
C ALA A 31 2.35 16.40 -8.01
N LEU A 32 2.70 15.59 -7.01
CA LEU A 32 2.92 16.03 -5.63
C LEU A 32 4.08 17.03 -5.48
N LEU A 33 5.10 16.96 -6.36
CA LEU A 33 6.16 17.97 -6.44
C LEU A 33 5.65 19.36 -6.85
N VAL A 34 4.64 19.41 -7.73
CA VAL A 34 4.02 20.67 -8.20
C VAL A 34 2.97 21.19 -7.22
N ILE A 35 2.26 20.30 -6.51
CA ILE A 35 1.32 20.67 -5.44
C ILE A 35 2.07 21.32 -4.26
N GLY A 36 3.17 20.71 -3.82
CA GLY A 36 4.01 21.24 -2.74
C GLY A 36 3.33 21.25 -1.35
N GLY A 37 3.99 21.90 -0.40
CA GLY A 37 3.57 21.92 1.00
C GLY A 37 3.84 20.62 1.76
N GLU A 38 3.66 20.66 3.08
CA GLU A 38 3.95 19.54 3.98
C GLU A 38 3.09 18.28 3.69
N PRO A 39 1.76 18.37 3.48
CA PRO A 39 0.95 17.17 3.23
C PRO A 39 1.38 16.42 1.95
N ALA A 40 1.72 17.14 0.88
CA ALA A 40 2.24 16.52 -0.34
C ALA A 40 3.66 15.96 -0.13
N ALA A 41 4.50 16.60 0.71
CA ALA A 41 5.80 16.06 1.08
C ALA A 41 5.68 14.72 1.82
N ARG A 42 4.76 14.61 2.80
CA ARG A 42 4.47 13.34 3.50
C ARG A 42 3.98 12.25 2.54
N ALA A 43 3.03 12.56 1.66
CA ALA A 43 2.56 11.61 0.64
C ALA A 43 3.67 11.14 -0.33
N ARG A 44 4.64 12.01 -0.66
CA ARG A 44 5.80 11.68 -1.50
C ARG A 44 6.80 10.75 -0.84
N VAL A 45 6.96 10.82 0.48
CA VAL A 45 7.84 9.90 1.23
C VAL A 45 7.32 8.47 1.07
N VAL A 46 6.03 8.25 1.33
CA VAL A 46 5.34 6.97 1.13
C VAL A 46 5.38 6.53 -0.33
N ALA A 47 5.05 7.41 -1.29
CA ALA A 47 5.06 7.04 -2.71
C ALA A 47 6.45 6.62 -3.22
N ARG A 48 7.53 7.22 -2.69
CA ARG A 48 8.92 6.82 -3.00
C ARG A 48 9.27 5.46 -2.40
N ALA A 49 8.94 5.23 -1.13
CA ALA A 49 9.18 3.94 -0.47
C ALA A 49 8.40 2.81 -1.16
N PHE A 50 7.14 3.05 -1.52
CA PHE A 50 6.32 2.09 -2.26
C PHE A 50 6.88 1.81 -3.66
N HIS A 51 7.37 2.83 -4.38
CA HIS A 51 8.05 2.64 -5.66
C HIS A 51 9.31 1.76 -5.51
N ALA A 52 10.12 1.99 -4.47
CA ALA A 52 11.29 1.16 -4.19
C ALA A 52 10.88 -0.30 -3.88
N CYS A 53 9.83 -0.50 -3.08
CA CYS A 53 9.26 -1.82 -2.79
C CYS A 53 8.85 -2.56 -4.08
N LEU A 54 8.02 -1.96 -4.95
CA LEU A 54 7.60 -2.59 -6.20
C LEU A 54 8.79 -2.93 -7.10
N ARG A 55 9.78 -2.03 -7.24
CA ARG A 55 10.99 -2.28 -8.02
C ARG A 55 11.86 -3.41 -7.42
N GLY A 56 11.90 -3.55 -6.10
CA GLY A 56 12.54 -4.66 -5.41
C GLY A 56 11.87 -6.01 -5.70
N LEU A 57 10.54 -6.05 -5.64
CA LEU A 57 9.73 -7.24 -5.98
C LEU A 57 9.87 -7.61 -7.47
N GLU A 58 9.85 -6.64 -8.38
CA GLU A 58 10.07 -6.84 -9.82
C GLU A 58 11.49 -7.37 -10.12
N SER A 59 12.52 -6.83 -9.46
CA SER A 59 13.91 -7.31 -9.64
C SER A 59 14.06 -8.78 -9.23
N LYS A 60 13.38 -9.19 -8.14
CA LYS A 60 13.32 -10.58 -7.69
C LYS A 60 12.53 -11.47 -8.68
N SER A 61 11.47 -10.97 -9.30
CA SER A 61 10.65 -11.76 -10.24
C SER A 61 11.40 -12.11 -11.54
N GLY A 62 12.14 -11.15 -12.11
CA GLY A 62 12.95 -11.33 -13.31
C GLY A 62 14.09 -12.35 -13.18
N SER A 63 14.53 -12.65 -11.94
CA SER A 63 15.66 -13.54 -11.68
C SER A 63 15.39 -15.02 -12.01
N ARG A 64 14.15 -15.51 -11.80
CA ARG A 64 13.68 -16.88 -12.16
C ARG A 64 12.19 -17.20 -11.84
N SER A 65 11.32 -16.22 -11.56
CA SER A 65 9.95 -16.50 -11.04
C SER A 65 8.86 -15.51 -11.50
N ALA A 66 8.96 -15.01 -12.73
CA ALA A 66 8.03 -14.03 -13.31
C ALA A 66 6.55 -14.41 -13.18
N SER A 67 6.18 -15.67 -13.42
CA SER A 67 4.77 -16.13 -13.37
C SER A 67 4.15 -16.06 -11.98
N ARG A 68 4.93 -16.25 -10.90
CA ARG A 68 4.42 -16.22 -9.52
C ARG A 68 4.12 -14.80 -9.06
N TRP A 69 4.94 -13.84 -9.49
CA TRP A 69 4.82 -12.45 -9.08
C TRP A 69 3.78 -11.66 -9.87
N GLY A 70 3.60 -11.94 -11.17
CA GLY A 70 2.44 -11.46 -11.92
C GLY A 70 1.13 -11.95 -11.31
N ALA A 71 1.10 -13.20 -10.79
CA ALA A 71 -0.04 -13.72 -10.06
C ALA A 71 -0.23 -13.03 -8.69
N VAL A 72 0.82 -12.81 -7.88
CA VAL A 72 0.70 -12.12 -6.57
C VAL A 72 0.24 -10.68 -6.72
N LEU A 73 0.81 -9.91 -7.66
CA LEU A 73 0.37 -8.54 -7.96
C LEU A 73 -1.05 -8.53 -8.54
N GLY A 74 -1.38 -9.48 -9.42
CA GLY A 74 -2.73 -9.68 -9.94
C GLY A 74 -3.75 -10.08 -8.87
N THR A 75 -3.39 -10.89 -7.88
CA THR A 75 -4.28 -11.24 -6.76
C THR A 75 -4.41 -10.11 -5.75
N ALA A 76 -3.36 -9.31 -5.54
CA ALA A 76 -3.47 -8.07 -4.77
C ALA A 76 -4.37 -7.03 -5.49
N ALA A 77 -4.40 -7.04 -6.83
CA ALA A 77 -5.36 -6.26 -7.61
C ALA A 77 -6.80 -6.82 -7.56
N VAL A 78 -6.98 -8.15 -7.57
CA VAL A 78 -8.29 -8.82 -7.47
C VAL A 78 -8.87 -8.79 -6.04
N ALA A 79 -8.03 -8.77 -5.00
CA ALA A 79 -8.42 -8.41 -3.64
C ALA A 79 -8.72 -6.90 -3.48
N GLY A 80 -8.60 -6.13 -4.57
CA GLY A 80 -9.00 -4.74 -4.67
C GLY A 80 -10.50 -4.57 -4.47
N VAL A 81 -10.88 -4.31 -3.23
CA VAL A 81 -12.24 -3.94 -2.81
C VAL A 81 -12.84 -2.89 -3.75
N SER A 82 -14.08 -3.11 -4.17
CA SER A 82 -14.82 -2.28 -5.13
C SER A 82 -14.64 -0.78 -4.88
N VAL A 83 -14.15 -0.05 -5.89
CA VAL A 83 -13.83 1.40 -5.88
C VAL A 83 -15.03 2.32 -5.57
N GLY A 84 -16.23 1.76 -5.33
CA GLY A 84 -17.43 2.52 -4.95
C GLY A 84 -17.44 3.07 -3.52
N GLU A 85 -16.66 2.51 -2.58
CA GLU A 85 -16.82 2.78 -1.14
C GLU A 85 -15.56 3.23 -0.38
N MET A 86 -14.49 3.66 -1.06
CA MET A 86 -13.28 4.20 -0.42
C MET A 86 -13.49 5.66 0.07
N ALA A 87 -14.59 5.91 0.78
CA ALA A 87 -15.22 7.23 0.85
C ALA A 87 -15.40 7.81 2.25
N ASP A 88 -14.83 7.21 3.31
CA ASP A 88 -15.17 7.60 4.69
C ASP A 88 -13.95 7.79 5.62
N THR A 89 -13.25 8.93 5.48
CA THR A 89 -12.18 9.38 6.40
C THR A 89 -10.93 8.47 6.43
N ARG A 90 -9.80 8.99 6.96
CA ARG A 90 -8.57 8.20 7.19
C ARG A 90 -8.82 6.93 8.03
N GLU A 91 -9.83 6.99 8.90
CA GLU A 91 -10.23 5.87 9.74
C GLU A 91 -10.72 4.68 8.92
N SER A 92 -11.59 4.85 7.92
CA SER A 92 -12.08 3.69 7.17
C SER A 92 -11.00 2.94 6.42
N ALA A 93 -9.90 3.59 6.01
CA ALA A 93 -8.79 2.90 5.33
C ALA A 93 -8.04 1.95 6.29
N LEU A 94 -7.73 2.41 7.50
CA LEU A 94 -7.07 1.61 8.53
C LEU A 94 -8.04 0.57 9.11
N GLN A 95 -9.26 0.98 9.41
CA GLN A 95 -10.32 0.12 9.95
C GLN A 95 -10.74 -0.96 8.95
N ARG A 96 -10.80 -0.68 7.64
CA ARG A 96 -11.05 -1.71 6.61
C ARG A 96 -9.87 -2.65 6.44
N LEU A 97 -8.62 -2.22 6.59
CA LEU A 97 -7.45 -3.11 6.60
C LEU A 97 -7.48 -4.07 7.81
N LEU A 98 -7.90 -3.57 8.97
CA LEU A 98 -8.12 -4.38 10.18
C LEU A 98 -9.36 -5.31 10.06
N GLN A 99 -10.45 -4.84 9.47
CA GLN A 99 -11.69 -5.61 9.25
C GLN A 99 -11.60 -6.61 8.09
N SER A 100 -10.76 -6.37 7.07
CA SER A 100 -10.54 -7.29 5.96
C SER A 100 -9.75 -8.54 6.36
N GLY A 101 -9.32 -8.62 7.62
CA GLY A 101 -9.08 -9.87 8.32
C GLY A 101 -7.97 -10.74 7.72
N VAL A 102 -6.78 -10.64 8.33
CA VAL A 102 -5.66 -11.59 8.15
C VAL A 102 -6.08 -13.08 8.06
N PRO A 103 -7.12 -13.60 8.76
CA PRO A 103 -7.52 -15.00 8.61
C PRO A 103 -7.97 -15.43 7.20
N ALA A 104 -8.48 -14.53 6.36
CA ALA A 104 -9.07 -14.90 5.07
C ALA A 104 -8.05 -15.11 3.93
N MET A 105 -6.80 -14.67 4.10
CA MET A 105 -5.73 -14.87 3.11
C MET A 105 -4.85 -16.11 3.38
N LEU A 106 -4.99 -16.77 4.54
CA LEU A 106 -4.12 -17.88 4.94
C LEU A 106 -4.55 -19.28 4.44
N GLU A 107 -5.60 -19.38 3.61
CA GLU A 107 -6.03 -20.65 2.98
C GLU A 107 -5.59 -20.82 1.50
N ILE A 108 -4.33 -20.49 1.16
CA ILE A 108 -3.75 -20.85 -0.14
C ILE A 108 -2.49 -21.72 0.02
N GLY A 109 -2.73 -23.03 0.15
CA GLY A 109 -1.92 -24.11 -0.43
C GLY A 109 -0.40 -24.11 -0.21
N SER A 110 0.07 -24.97 0.70
CA SER A 110 1.49 -25.31 0.82
C SER A 110 2.05 -26.01 -0.42
N ALA A 111 3.23 -25.59 -0.89
CA ALA A 111 4.38 -26.45 -1.26
C ALA A 111 5.47 -25.73 -2.08
N VAL A 112 6.58 -25.33 -1.45
CA VAL A 112 7.92 -25.33 -2.08
C VAL A 112 8.98 -25.63 -1.02
N LYS A 113 9.68 -26.76 -1.13
CA LYS A 113 10.96 -26.99 -0.43
C LYS A 113 12.12 -26.72 -1.41
N SER A 114 12.70 -25.51 -1.37
CA SER A 114 14.09 -25.23 -1.80
C SER A 114 14.42 -23.72 -1.88
N ALA A 115 15.06 -23.14 -0.86
CA ALA A 115 15.84 -21.89 -0.99
C ALA A 115 16.74 -21.56 0.23
N GLN A 116 17.36 -22.55 0.88
CA GLN A 116 18.06 -22.43 2.19
C GLN A 116 19.35 -21.55 2.20
N ALA A 117 19.53 -20.70 1.19
CA ALA A 117 20.65 -19.75 1.03
C ALA A 117 20.20 -18.34 0.57
N TRP A 118 18.90 -18.10 0.35
CA TRP A 118 18.37 -16.81 -0.13
C TRP A 118 17.43 -16.11 0.88
N GLU A 119 17.07 -16.78 1.97
CA GLU A 119 16.18 -16.25 3.01
C GLU A 119 16.77 -15.02 3.73
N VAL A 120 18.10 -14.92 3.84
CA VAL A 120 18.80 -13.82 4.53
C VAL A 120 18.69 -12.48 3.80
N GLU A 121 18.86 -12.45 2.47
CA GLU A 121 18.80 -11.21 1.68
C GLU A 121 17.33 -10.82 1.35
N ALA A 122 16.41 -11.78 1.43
CA ALA A 122 14.98 -11.50 1.32
C ALA A 122 14.39 -10.87 2.59
N GLY A 123 14.82 -11.31 3.78
CA GLY A 123 14.37 -10.81 5.08
C GLY A 123 14.64 -9.31 5.27
N LEU A 124 15.88 -8.88 5.01
CA LEU A 124 16.33 -7.49 5.20
C LEU A 124 15.44 -6.44 4.51
N ILE A 125 14.87 -6.77 3.35
CA ILE A 125 13.95 -5.87 2.64
C ILE A 125 12.61 -5.75 3.39
N TYR A 126 12.08 -6.83 3.96
CA TYR A 126 10.87 -6.74 4.78
C TYR A 126 11.14 -6.07 6.13
N ASP A 127 12.33 -6.25 6.72
CA ASP A 127 12.75 -5.53 7.93
C ASP A 127 12.78 -4.01 7.71
N GLU A 128 13.43 -3.55 6.64
CA GLU A 128 13.50 -2.12 6.27
C GLU A 128 12.11 -1.53 5.96
N LEU A 129 11.26 -2.27 5.24
CA LEU A 129 9.91 -1.82 4.89
C LEU A 129 8.98 -1.84 6.10
N ALA A 130 9.08 -2.83 6.99
CA ALA A 130 8.31 -2.88 8.23
C ALA A 130 8.68 -1.70 9.13
N TRP A 131 9.97 -1.38 9.30
CA TRP A 131 10.40 -0.21 10.06
C TRP A 131 9.78 1.08 9.51
N PHE A 132 9.89 1.32 8.20
CA PHE A 132 9.30 2.49 7.54
C PHE A 132 7.78 2.56 7.72
N LEU A 133 7.08 1.43 7.55
CA LEU A 133 5.63 1.36 7.67
C LEU A 133 5.16 1.50 9.13
N TYR A 134 5.97 1.11 10.11
CA TYR A 134 5.67 1.27 11.52
C TYR A 134 5.56 2.76 11.89
N ASP A 135 6.58 3.54 11.53
CA ASP A 135 6.61 4.99 11.75
C ASP A 135 5.41 5.67 11.05
N GLU A 136 5.15 5.35 9.78
CA GLU A 136 4.04 5.94 9.02
C GLU A 136 2.66 5.54 9.56
N LEU A 137 2.44 4.28 9.95
CA LEU A 137 1.19 3.81 10.56
C LEU A 137 0.96 4.42 11.94
N TRP A 138 2.02 4.60 12.74
CA TRP A 138 1.95 5.28 14.03
C TRP A 138 1.48 6.72 13.85
N ASP A 139 2.09 7.44 12.93
CA ASP A 139 1.80 8.84 12.60
C ASP A 139 0.37 9.03 12.03
N VAL A 140 -0.05 8.12 11.14
CA VAL A 140 -1.41 8.09 10.59
C VAL A 140 -2.42 7.79 11.69
N SER A 141 -2.18 6.78 12.53
CA SER A 141 -3.05 6.40 13.64
C SER A 141 -3.14 7.51 14.70
N ALA A 142 -2.03 8.16 15.07
CA ALA A 142 -2.06 9.29 16.00
C ALA A 142 -2.89 10.47 15.48
N THR A 143 -2.98 10.64 14.15
CA THR A 143 -3.77 11.70 13.50
C THR A 143 -5.23 11.32 13.27
N ALA A 144 -5.51 10.06 12.90
CA ALA A 144 -6.86 9.58 12.59
C ALA A 144 -7.61 9.09 13.84
N ARG A 145 -6.88 8.52 14.79
CA ARG A 145 -7.36 7.89 16.03
C ARG A 145 -6.65 8.47 17.27
N PRO A 146 -6.88 9.75 17.61
CA PRO A 146 -6.29 10.37 18.79
C PRO A 146 -6.80 9.75 20.11
N GLU A 147 -7.92 9.02 20.08
CA GLU A 147 -8.51 8.34 21.24
C GLU A 147 -7.78 7.05 21.65
N LEU A 148 -7.01 6.43 20.73
CA LEU A 148 -6.21 5.25 21.06
C LEU A 148 -5.06 5.59 21.98
N SER A 149 -4.92 4.83 23.07
CA SER A 149 -3.73 4.87 23.90
C SER A 149 -2.48 4.44 23.10
N PRO A 150 -1.26 4.84 23.54
CA PRO A 150 -0.02 4.41 22.88
C PRO A 150 0.13 2.88 22.79
N LEU A 151 -0.38 2.12 23.75
CA LEU A 151 -0.32 0.66 23.74
C LEU A 151 -1.32 0.04 22.74
N GLU A 152 -2.58 0.48 22.73
CA GLU A 152 -3.57 -0.03 21.77
C GLU A 152 -3.20 0.32 20.32
N ARG A 153 -2.53 1.45 20.11
CA ARG A 153 -1.96 1.82 18.80
C ARG A 153 -0.82 0.90 18.39
N ARG A 154 0.11 0.63 19.32
CA ARG A 154 1.22 -0.31 19.10
C ARG A 154 0.67 -1.69 18.73
N ASP A 155 -0.20 -2.24 19.56
CA ASP A 155 -0.75 -3.59 19.40
C ASP A 155 -1.53 -3.74 18.07
N GLN A 156 -2.21 -2.68 17.59
CA GLN A 156 -2.84 -2.68 16.26
C GLN A 156 -1.86 -2.64 15.09
N ILE A 157 -0.70 -2.00 15.25
CA ILE A 157 0.35 -1.94 14.22
C ILE A 157 1.14 -3.25 14.20
N ASP A 158 1.45 -3.82 15.37
CA ASP A 158 2.12 -5.12 15.53
C ASP A 158 1.31 -6.21 14.79
N VAL A 159 -0.02 -6.28 15.00
CA VAL A 159 -0.93 -7.21 14.28
C VAL A 159 -0.86 -7.09 12.74
N LEU A 160 -0.50 -5.92 12.21
CA LEU A 160 -0.40 -5.67 10.77
C LEU A 160 1.00 -5.93 10.19
N LEU A 161 2.05 -5.75 10.99
CA LEU A 161 3.44 -5.77 10.51
C LEU A 161 4.24 -7.00 10.98
N ASP A 162 3.88 -7.63 12.10
CA ASP A 162 4.52 -8.88 12.56
C ASP A 162 4.55 -9.98 11.47
N PRO A 163 3.50 -10.18 10.64
CA PRO A 163 3.55 -11.18 9.56
C PRO A 163 4.55 -10.85 8.43
N LEU A 164 5.06 -9.62 8.34
CA LEU A 164 6.16 -9.27 7.42
C LEU A 164 7.52 -9.76 7.96
N LEU A 165 7.67 -9.77 9.28
CA LEU A 165 8.88 -10.17 9.99
C LEU A 165 8.93 -11.69 10.25
N ASP A 166 7.77 -12.36 10.31
CA ASP A 166 7.71 -13.80 10.50
C ASP A 166 8.20 -14.58 9.26
N SER A 167 9.33 -15.27 9.44
CA SER A 167 9.93 -16.19 8.47
C SER A 167 9.05 -17.40 8.09
N ALA A 168 8.02 -17.73 8.87
CA ALA A 168 7.06 -18.79 8.54
C ALA A 168 6.02 -18.35 7.49
N VAL A 169 5.80 -17.05 7.30
CA VAL A 169 4.89 -16.50 6.30
C VAL A 169 5.54 -16.54 4.91
N SER A 170 4.81 -16.98 3.89
CA SER A 170 5.40 -17.15 2.57
C SER A 170 5.78 -15.81 1.93
N ASP A 171 6.84 -15.80 1.13
CA ASP A 171 7.35 -14.57 0.49
C ASP A 171 6.30 -13.85 -0.37
N GLY A 172 5.38 -14.61 -0.98
CA GLY A 172 4.27 -14.06 -1.76
C GLY A 172 3.22 -13.36 -0.88
N ASP A 173 2.92 -13.93 0.28
CA ASP A 173 1.93 -13.37 1.22
C ASP A 173 2.47 -12.11 1.89
N ARG A 174 3.75 -12.13 2.30
CA ARG A 174 4.45 -10.94 2.83
C ARG A 174 4.47 -9.79 1.82
N ALA A 175 4.72 -10.10 0.54
CA ALA A 175 4.66 -9.10 -0.51
C ALA A 175 3.23 -8.60 -0.81
N GLY A 176 2.23 -9.48 -0.80
CA GLY A 176 0.83 -9.07 -0.91
C GLY A 176 0.41 -8.13 0.24
N LEU A 177 0.78 -8.49 1.46
CA LEU A 177 0.57 -7.68 2.67
C LEU A 177 1.27 -6.33 2.57
N VAL A 178 2.58 -6.28 2.28
CA VAL A 178 3.33 -5.01 2.26
C VAL A 178 2.78 -4.06 1.18
N VAL A 179 2.37 -4.56 0.02
CA VAL A 179 1.72 -3.78 -1.05
C VAL A 179 0.39 -3.19 -0.58
N ASN A 180 -0.42 -3.97 0.15
CA ASN A 180 -1.70 -3.51 0.70
C ASN A 180 -1.52 -2.47 1.82
N VAL A 181 -0.55 -2.66 2.72
CA VAL A 181 -0.22 -1.68 3.77
C VAL A 181 0.30 -0.38 3.14
N PHE A 182 1.18 -0.45 2.13
CA PHE A 182 1.61 0.74 1.39
C PHE A 182 0.45 1.48 0.73
N ARG A 183 -0.53 0.77 0.14
CA ARG A 183 -1.74 1.40 -0.43
C ARG A 183 -2.57 2.10 0.64
N ALA A 184 -2.78 1.47 1.80
CA ALA A 184 -3.54 2.05 2.91
C ALA A 184 -2.85 3.31 3.50
N VAL A 185 -1.54 3.25 3.76
CA VAL A 185 -0.75 4.40 4.22
C VAL A 185 -0.74 5.52 3.18
N LEU A 186 -0.53 5.20 1.90
CA LEU A 186 -0.58 6.19 0.82
C LEU A 186 -1.95 6.85 0.72
N ALA A 187 -3.04 6.10 0.86
CA ALA A 187 -4.40 6.65 0.91
C ALA A 187 -4.58 7.61 2.10
N ALA A 188 -4.16 7.23 3.31
CA ALA A 188 -4.29 8.08 4.50
C ALA A 188 -3.49 9.40 4.41
N ARG A 189 -2.36 9.39 3.70
CA ARG A 189 -1.56 10.60 3.42
C ARG A 189 -2.06 11.40 2.20
N ALA A 190 -2.58 10.76 1.16
CA ALA A 190 -2.90 11.40 -0.12
C ALA A 190 -4.36 11.84 -0.27
N VAL A 191 -5.35 11.10 0.25
CA VAL A 191 -6.78 11.46 0.16
C VAL A 191 -7.06 12.90 0.65
N PRO A 192 -6.47 13.39 1.77
CA PRO A 192 -6.67 14.76 2.24
C PRO A 192 -6.15 15.87 1.31
N LEU A 193 -5.37 15.53 0.28
CA LEU A 193 -4.98 16.48 -0.78
C LEU A 193 -6.09 16.68 -1.82
N PHE A 194 -7.04 15.75 -1.91
CA PHE A 194 -8.11 15.73 -2.91
C PHE A 194 -9.46 16.21 -2.34
N ASP A 195 -9.56 16.45 -1.03
CA ASP A 195 -10.74 16.99 -0.38
C ASP A 195 -11.06 18.38 -0.95
N GLY A 196 -12.19 18.48 -1.66
CA GLY A 196 -12.65 19.71 -2.34
C GLY A 196 -12.72 19.61 -3.87
N LEU A 197 -12.17 18.55 -4.50
CA LEU A 197 -12.34 18.32 -5.94
C LEU A 197 -13.62 17.51 -6.25
N PRO A 198 -14.37 17.85 -7.32
CA PRO A 198 -15.43 16.99 -7.83
C PRO A 198 -14.87 15.60 -8.18
N ARG A 199 -15.55 14.54 -7.74
CA ARG A 199 -15.30 13.19 -8.28
C ARG A 199 -15.83 13.19 -9.71
N ASP A 200 -14.95 12.89 -10.68
CA ASP A 200 -15.35 12.78 -12.09
C ASP A 200 -16.44 11.70 -12.22
N PRO A 201 -17.67 12.05 -12.65
CA PRO A 201 -18.72 11.07 -12.80
C PRO A 201 -18.34 10.13 -13.94
N ARG A 202 -18.00 8.89 -13.59
CA ARG A 202 -17.78 7.78 -14.54
C ARG A 202 -18.88 7.86 -15.62
N PRO A 203 -18.52 7.89 -16.92
CA PRO A 203 -19.51 8.08 -17.97
C PRO A 203 -20.58 7.02 -17.82
N ALA A 204 -21.84 7.47 -17.77
CA ALA A 204 -22.98 6.56 -17.73
C ALA A 204 -22.84 5.60 -18.92
N ALA A 205 -23.00 4.31 -18.66
CA ALA A 205 -23.10 3.33 -19.75
C ALA A 205 -24.25 3.78 -20.66
N ALA A 206 -23.97 3.86 -21.96
CA ALA A 206 -24.99 4.15 -22.94
C ALA A 206 -25.82 2.87 -23.15
N ASP A 207 -27.02 2.87 -22.60
CA ASP A 207 -28.13 1.98 -22.98
C ASP A 207 -28.77 2.47 -24.29
#